data_AF-A0A951PTQ5-F1
#
_entry.id   AF-A0A951PTQ5-F1
#
_cell.length_a   1.000
_cell.length_b   1.000
_cell.length_c   1.000
_cell.angle_alpha   90.00
_cell.angle_beta   90.00
_cell.angle_gamma   90.00
#
_symmetry.space_group_name_H-M   'P 1'
#
loop_
_entity.id
_entity.type
_entity.pdbx_description
1 polymer ?
#
loop_
_entity_poly.entity_id
_entity_poly.type
_entity_poly.pdbx_seq_one_letter_code
_entity_poly.pdbx_strand_id
1 'polypeptide(L)'
;MTRALNTRWRAVLEMQQRLKTLNPGSPEAEILEHAVSLAINSKSQEENLKFFRYDIIRNAKFSIQRTKIRQRRLCRKVALLTPTWNEEVKLYASSDLEAQLSMVIAASGKNMSKCFEDMINGKSVAATALACGVSQRTANRLRQKVRQIVQIYLDSQEPA
;
A
#
# COMPACT_ATOMS: atom_id res chain seq x y z
N MET A 1 42.04 -21.62 -9.99
CA MET A 1 41.44 -22.51 -8.98
C MET A 1 39.99 -22.11 -8.76
N THR A 2 39.04 -22.86 -9.31
CA THR A 2 37.60 -22.65 -9.09
C THR A 2 37.26 -23.11 -7.67
N ARG A 3 36.97 -22.16 -6.76
CA ARG A 3 36.46 -22.49 -5.42
C ARG A 3 35.16 -23.27 -5.58
N ALA A 4 35.11 -24.47 -5.02
CA ALA A 4 33.87 -25.24 -4.97
C ALA A 4 32.79 -24.42 -4.27
N LEU A 5 31.65 -24.21 -4.93
CA LEU A 5 30.50 -23.54 -4.33
C LEU A 5 30.02 -24.34 -3.12
N ASN A 6 29.75 -23.66 -2.01
CA ASN A 6 29.16 -24.30 -0.83
C ASN A 6 27.74 -24.81 -1.12
N THR A 7 27.22 -25.68 -0.26
CA THR A 7 25.90 -26.31 -0.37
C THR A 7 24.79 -25.30 -0.61
N ARG A 8 24.84 -24.16 0.09
CA ARG A 8 23.88 -23.06 -0.05
C ARG A 8 23.83 -22.49 -1.46
N TRP A 9 24.98 -22.10 -2.01
CA TRP A 9 25.05 -21.50 -3.34
C TRP A 9 24.76 -22.51 -4.46
N ARG A 10 25.07 -23.80 -4.26
CA ARG A 10 24.63 -24.86 -5.18
C ARG A 10 23.11 -24.97 -5.22
N ALA A 11 22.44 -24.99 -4.07
CA ALA A 11 20.99 -25.05 -4.00
C ALA A 11 20.33 -23.82 -4.67
N VAL A 12 20.89 -22.63 -4.46
CA VAL A 12 20.43 -21.39 -5.12
C VAL A 12 20.52 -21.52 -6.64
N LEU A 13 21.64 -21.99 -7.17
CA LEU A 13 21.82 -22.17 -8.61
C LEU A 13 20.83 -23.18 -9.21
N GLU A 14 20.64 -24.34 -8.57
CA GLU A 14 19.66 -25.34 -9.03
C GLU A 14 18.24 -24.76 -9.07
N MET A 15 17.85 -24.02 -8.03
CA MET A 15 16.52 -23.41 -7.96
C MET A 15 16.36 -22.29 -9.00
N GLN A 16 17.39 -21.47 -9.23
CA GLN A 16 17.38 -20.44 -10.28
C GLN A 16 17.31 -21.03 -11.69
N GLN A 17 18.02 -22.13 -11.95
CA GLN A 17 17.92 -22.84 -13.22
C GLN A 17 16.50 -23.37 -13.44
N ARG A 18 15.89 -23.95 -12.40
CA ARG A 18 14.51 -24.44 -12.47
C ARG A 18 13.48 -23.31 -12.63
N LEU A 19 13.73 -22.13 -12.06
CA LEU A 19 12.86 -20.97 -12.25
C LEU A 19 12.79 -20.52 -13.72
N LYS A 20 13.88 -20.64 -14.48
CA LYS A 20 13.90 -20.28 -15.91
C LYS A 20 12.95 -21.10 -16.77
N THR A 21 12.58 -22.30 -16.33
CA THR A 21 11.66 -23.19 -17.06
C THR A 21 10.21 -23.06 -16.60
N LEU A 22 9.93 -22.24 -15.58
CA LEU A 22 8.59 -22.08 -15.03
C LEU A 22 7.95 -20.79 -15.50
N ASN A 23 6.63 -20.80 -15.59
CA ASN A 23 5.87 -19.60 -15.91
C ASN A 23 5.92 -18.63 -14.71
N PRO A 24 6.30 -17.35 -14.93
CA PRO A 24 6.24 -16.32 -13.90
C PRO A 24 4.83 -16.23 -13.30
N GLY A 25 4.75 -16.12 -11.97
CA GLY A 25 3.48 -16.07 -11.24
C GLY A 25 2.77 -17.42 -11.04
N SER A 26 3.31 -18.53 -11.57
CA SER A 26 2.80 -19.85 -11.20
C SER A 26 3.08 -20.14 -9.71
N PRO A 27 2.24 -20.96 -9.04
CA PRO A 27 2.46 -21.31 -7.63
C PRO A 27 3.84 -21.91 -7.36
N GLU A 28 4.36 -22.67 -8.31
CA GLU A 28 5.67 -23.32 -8.22
C GLU A 28 6.82 -22.33 -8.38
N ALA A 29 6.66 -21.33 -9.27
CA ALA A 29 7.62 -20.24 -9.41
C ALA A 29 7.66 -19.38 -8.14
N GLU A 30 6.51 -18.98 -7.60
CA GLU A 30 6.43 -18.21 -6.34
C GLU A 30 7.14 -18.94 -5.18
N ILE A 31 6.93 -20.25 -5.07
CA ILE A 31 7.58 -21.09 -4.04
C ILE A 31 9.09 -21.09 -4.24
N LEU A 32 9.57 -21.28 -5.47
CA LEU A 32 11.00 -21.34 -5.75
C LEU A 32 11.70 -19.98 -5.60
N GLU A 33 11.06 -18.87 -5.95
CA GLU A 33 11.58 -17.52 -5.70
C GLU A 33 11.73 -17.24 -4.21
N HIS A 34 10.71 -17.60 -3.43
CA HIS A 34 10.77 -17.44 -1.98
C HIS A 34 11.80 -18.41 -1.34
N ALA A 35 11.92 -19.63 -1.87
CA ALA A 35 12.93 -20.60 -1.48
C ALA A 35 14.36 -20.07 -1.73
N VAL A 36 14.62 -19.46 -2.90
CA VAL A 36 15.90 -18.80 -3.19
C VAL A 36 16.19 -17.70 -2.18
N SER A 37 15.19 -16.89 -1.84
CA SER A 37 15.32 -15.83 -0.83
C SER A 37 15.67 -16.39 0.56
N LEU A 38 15.05 -17.51 0.97
CA LEU A 38 15.36 -18.20 2.21
C LEU A 38 16.77 -18.81 2.20
N ALA A 39 17.18 -19.39 1.07
CA ALA A 39 18.50 -19.97 0.90
C ALA A 39 19.61 -18.92 1.01
N ILE A 40 19.44 -17.75 0.38
CA ILE A 40 20.41 -16.64 0.44
C ILE A 40 20.58 -16.14 1.88
N ASN A 41 19.46 -16.02 2.61
CA ASN A 41 19.43 -15.53 3.98
C ASN A 41 19.72 -16.61 5.04
N SER A 42 19.94 -17.86 4.63
CA SER A 42 20.22 -18.93 5.58
C SER A 42 21.59 -18.72 6.22
N LYS A 43 21.62 -18.87 7.55
CA LYS A 43 22.86 -18.95 8.35
C LYS A 43 23.27 -20.41 8.62
N SER A 44 22.44 -21.39 8.22
CA SER A 44 22.72 -22.80 8.49
C SER A 44 23.88 -23.31 7.62
N GLN A 45 24.80 -24.03 8.24
CA GLN A 45 25.89 -24.74 7.59
C GLN A 45 25.50 -26.18 7.28
N GLU A 46 24.34 -26.39 6.64
CA GLU A 46 23.94 -27.75 6.29
C GLU A 46 24.89 -28.36 5.26
N GLU A 47 25.45 -29.52 5.61
CA GLU A 47 26.38 -30.25 4.77
C GLU A 47 25.65 -31.01 3.65
N ASN A 48 24.40 -31.43 3.89
CA ASN A 48 23.63 -32.22 2.94
C ASN A 48 22.73 -31.36 2.04
N LEU A 49 23.10 -31.28 0.76
CA LEU A 49 22.39 -30.51 -0.26
C LEU A 49 20.92 -30.90 -0.43
N LYS A 50 20.61 -32.20 -0.37
CA LYS A 50 19.24 -32.68 -0.62
C LYS A 50 18.30 -32.26 0.50
N PHE A 51 18.73 -32.38 1.75
CA PHE A 51 17.94 -31.96 2.91
C PHE A 51 17.77 -30.44 2.93
N PHE A 52 18.85 -29.70 2.72
CA PHE A 52 18.80 -28.23 2.67
C PHE A 52 17.81 -27.72 1.65
N ARG A 53 17.84 -28.27 0.43
CA ARG A 53 16.90 -27.93 -0.62
C ARG A 53 15.47 -28.30 -0.25
N TYR A 54 15.24 -29.49 0.29
CA TYR A 54 13.91 -29.93 0.70
C TYR A 54 13.29 -29.00 1.76
N ASP A 55 14.05 -28.69 2.82
CA ASP A 55 13.57 -27.89 3.94
C ASP A 55 13.27 -26.45 3.53
N ILE A 56 14.13 -25.85 2.70
CA ILE A 56 13.90 -24.50 2.20
C ILE A 56 12.64 -24.43 1.32
N ILE A 57 12.45 -25.38 0.41
CA ILE A 57 11.26 -25.42 -0.45
C ILE A 57 10.00 -25.65 0.39
N ARG A 58 10.06 -26.55 1.38
CA ARG A 58 8.96 -26.82 2.32
C ARG A 58 8.60 -25.57 3.12
N ASN A 59 9.60 -24.86 3.65
CA ASN A 59 9.40 -23.63 4.42
C ASN A 59 8.83 -22.51 3.55
N ALA A 60 9.30 -22.38 2.31
CA ALA A 60 8.78 -21.41 1.36
C ALA A 60 7.29 -21.65 1.07
N LYS A 61 6.91 -22.92 0.82
CA LYS A 61 5.52 -23.32 0.61
C LYS A 61 4.62 -22.95 1.79
N PHE A 62 5.03 -23.28 3.01
CA PHE A 62 4.24 -22.96 4.20
C PHE A 62 4.17 -21.46 4.49
N SER A 63 5.22 -20.70 4.18
CA SER A 63 5.22 -19.24 4.29
C SER A 63 4.17 -18.63 3.37
N ILE A 64 4.19 -18.99 2.09
CA ILE A 64 3.23 -18.50 1.08
C ILE A 64 1.80 -18.89 1.46
N GLN A 65 1.57 -20.15 1.85
CA GLN A 65 0.24 -20.61 2.28
C GLN A 65 -0.29 -19.80 3.46
N ARG A 66 0.53 -19.57 4.49
CA ARG A 66 0.15 -18.76 5.66
C ARG A 66 -0.17 -17.32 5.26
N THR A 67 0.63 -16.73 4.36
CA THR A 67 0.39 -15.39 3.84
C THR A 67 -0.93 -15.29 3.08
N LYS A 68 -1.22 -16.24 2.16
CA LYS A 68 -2.50 -16.28 1.42
C LYS A 68 -3.70 -16.45 2.35
N ILE A 69 -3.59 -17.29 3.38
CA ILE A 69 -4.64 -17.45 4.40
C ILE A 69 -4.85 -16.14 5.17
N ARG A 70 -3.77 -15.47 5.60
CA ARG A 70 -3.85 -14.19 6.32
C ARG A 70 -4.48 -13.11 5.46
N GLN A 71 -4.07 -12.99 4.19
CA GLN A 71 -4.64 -12.04 3.23
C GLN A 71 -6.14 -12.29 3.05
N ARG A 72 -6.56 -13.54 2.81
CA ARG A 72 -8.00 -13.88 2.71
C ARG A 72 -8.77 -13.50 3.96
N ARG A 73 -8.23 -13.75 5.16
CA ARG A 73 -8.85 -13.36 6.42
C ARG A 73 -8.97 -11.84 6.55
N LEU A 74 -7.95 -11.09 6.16
CA LEU A 74 -7.97 -9.63 6.14
C LEU A 74 -8.99 -9.10 5.14
N CYS A 75 -9.00 -9.58 3.90
CA CYS A 75 -9.99 -9.20 2.89
C CYS A 75 -11.41 -9.46 3.38
N ARG A 76 -11.68 -10.60 4.04
CA ARG A 76 -12.99 -10.89 4.64
C ARG A 76 -13.35 -9.92 5.76
N LYS A 77 -12.41 -9.60 6.66
CA LYS A 77 -12.63 -8.61 7.73
C LYS A 77 -12.92 -7.24 7.16
N VAL A 78 -12.16 -6.82 6.15
CA VAL A 78 -12.38 -5.54 5.45
C VAL A 78 -13.74 -5.57 4.78
N ALA A 79 -14.09 -6.59 4.02
CA ALA A 79 -15.38 -6.72 3.34
C ALA A 79 -16.60 -6.70 4.28
N LEU A 80 -16.44 -7.16 5.53
CA LEU A 80 -17.49 -7.09 6.56
C LEU A 80 -17.59 -5.71 7.21
N LEU A 81 -16.50 -4.94 7.23
CA LEU A 81 -16.42 -3.61 7.84
C LEU A 81 -16.60 -2.48 6.83
N THR A 82 -16.40 -2.76 5.55
CA THR A 82 -16.76 -1.84 4.47
C THR A 82 -18.24 -2.04 4.20
N PRO A 83 -19.10 -1.02 4.39
CA PRO A 83 -20.44 -1.09 3.82
C PRO A 83 -20.26 -1.43 2.34
N THR A 84 -21.05 -2.39 1.85
CA THR A 84 -21.23 -2.57 0.41
C THR A 84 -21.43 -1.18 -0.16
N TRP A 85 -20.52 -0.73 -1.02
CA TRP A 85 -20.73 0.46 -1.84
C TRP A 85 -21.87 0.10 -2.80
N ASN A 86 -23.08 0.02 -2.27
CA ASN A 86 -24.30 0.09 -3.03
C ASN A 86 -24.33 1.54 -3.45
N GLU A 87 -23.72 1.80 -4.60
CA GLU A 87 -23.85 3.06 -5.32
C GLU A 87 -25.32 3.22 -5.77
N GLU A 88 -26.21 3.50 -4.83
CA GLU A 88 -27.22 4.52 -5.07
C GLU A 88 -26.49 5.85 -5.01
N VAL A 89 -25.67 6.11 -6.03
CA VAL A 89 -25.07 7.42 -6.24
C VAL A 89 -26.25 8.33 -6.52
N LYS A 90 -26.77 8.98 -5.47
CA LYS A 90 -27.28 10.34 -5.66
C LYS A 90 -26.12 11.08 -6.29
N LEU A 91 -26.19 11.25 -7.61
CA LEU A 91 -25.33 12.12 -8.39
C LEU A 91 -25.55 13.53 -7.85
N TYR A 92 -25.00 13.83 -6.67
CA TYR A 92 -24.52 15.17 -6.43
C TYR A 92 -23.44 15.36 -7.49
N ALA A 93 -23.71 16.21 -8.47
CA ALA A 93 -22.67 16.63 -9.39
C ALA A 93 -21.51 17.11 -8.50
N SER A 94 -20.34 16.49 -8.59
CA SER A 94 -19.15 16.80 -7.76
C SER A 94 -18.93 18.32 -7.64
N SER A 95 -19.26 19.03 -8.72
CA SER A 95 -19.27 20.50 -8.82
C SER A 95 -20.12 21.21 -7.76
N ASP A 96 -21.30 20.69 -7.43
CA ASP A 96 -22.24 21.36 -6.53
C ASP A 96 -21.77 21.25 -5.08
N LEU A 97 -21.22 20.09 -4.70
CA LEU A 97 -20.64 19.87 -3.38
C LEU A 97 -19.33 20.67 -3.22
N GLU A 98 -18.51 20.72 -4.26
CA GLU A 98 -17.31 21.58 -4.29
C GLU A 98 -17.67 23.06 -4.18
N ALA A 99 -18.72 23.52 -4.87
CA ALA A 99 -19.20 24.90 -4.79
C ALA A 99 -19.72 25.24 -3.38
N GLN A 100 -20.51 24.35 -2.77
CA GLN A 100 -21.01 24.52 -1.40
C GLN A 100 -19.87 24.58 -0.38
N LEU A 101 -18.93 23.63 -0.44
CA LEU A 101 -17.75 23.63 0.43
C LEU A 101 -16.88 24.87 0.22
N SER A 102 -16.73 25.32 -1.03
CA SER A 102 -15.99 26.55 -1.34
C SER A 102 -16.60 27.77 -0.66
N MET A 103 -17.93 27.89 -0.64
CA MET A 103 -18.62 28.97 0.07
C MET A 103 -18.39 28.92 1.58
N VAL A 104 -18.55 27.74 2.20
CA VAL A 104 -18.34 27.54 3.65
C VAL A 104 -16.90 27.86 4.05
N ILE A 105 -15.94 27.42 3.24
CA ILE A 105 -14.51 27.64 3.51
C ILE A 105 -14.11 29.09 3.24
N ALA A 106 -14.69 29.75 2.23
CA ALA A 106 -14.46 31.17 1.95
C ALA A 106 -14.87 32.06 3.13
N ALA A 107 -15.96 31.71 3.82
CA ALA A 107 -16.40 32.41 5.03
C ALA A 107 -15.37 32.32 6.19
N SER A 108 -14.48 31.31 6.16
CA SER A 108 -13.43 31.12 7.17
C SER A 108 -12.13 31.89 6.87
N GLY A 109 -12.02 32.54 5.71
CA GLY A 109 -10.95 33.48 5.38
C GLY A 109 -10.27 33.24 4.02
N LYS A 110 -9.63 34.30 3.49
CA LYS A 110 -9.01 34.33 2.14
C LYS A 110 -7.95 33.24 1.92
N ASN A 111 -7.09 32.98 2.90
CA ASN A 111 -6.06 31.95 2.80
C ASN A 111 -6.63 30.52 2.91
N MET A 112 -7.83 30.35 3.49
CA MET A 112 -8.51 29.06 3.60
C MET A 112 -9.10 28.64 2.25
N SER A 113 -9.72 29.57 1.53
CA SER A 113 -10.23 29.31 0.18
C SER A 113 -9.10 28.90 -0.78
N LYS A 114 -7.98 29.64 -0.79
CA LYS A 114 -6.83 29.28 -1.64
C LYS A 114 -6.21 27.93 -1.25
N CYS A 115 -6.16 27.65 0.05
CA CYS A 115 -5.67 26.37 0.56
C CYS A 115 -6.55 25.19 0.13
N PHE A 116 -7.87 25.37 0.08
CA PHE A 116 -8.81 24.35 -0.37
C PHE A 116 -8.69 24.08 -1.88
N GLU A 117 -8.63 25.13 -2.69
CA GLU A 117 -8.40 25.03 -4.14
C GLU A 117 -7.08 24.29 -4.45
N ASP A 118 -6.01 24.60 -3.73
CA ASP A 118 -4.73 23.92 -3.88
C ASP A 118 -4.77 22.44 -3.46
N MET A 119 -5.61 22.09 -2.46
CA MET A 119 -5.80 20.70 -2.04
C MET A 119 -6.57 19.89 -3.08
N ILE A 120 -7.61 20.46 -3.70
CA ILE A 120 -8.36 19.82 -4.79
C ILE A 120 -7.44 19.58 -5.99
N ASN A 121 -6.62 20.57 -6.34
CA ASN A 121 -5.67 20.47 -7.45
C ASN A 121 -4.40 19.65 -7.14
N GLY A 122 -4.33 18.96 -5.99
CA GLY A 122 -3.22 18.07 -5.65
C GLY A 122 -1.87 18.77 -5.39
N LYS A 123 -1.85 20.07 -5.09
CA LYS A 123 -0.60 20.81 -4.84
C LYS A 123 0.05 20.38 -3.52
N SER A 124 1.38 20.49 -3.47
CA SER A 124 2.14 20.20 -2.24
C SER A 124 1.93 21.27 -1.17
N VAL A 125 2.21 20.94 0.10
CA VAL A 125 2.13 21.89 1.23
C VAL A 125 3.07 23.09 0.99
N ALA A 126 4.25 22.84 0.45
CA ALA A 126 5.23 23.87 0.15
C ALA A 126 4.69 24.84 -0.93
N ALA A 127 4.04 24.32 -1.97
CA ALA A 127 3.43 25.15 -3.00
C ALA A 127 2.30 26.03 -2.44
N THR A 128 1.44 25.48 -1.56
CA THR A 128 0.40 26.26 -0.89
C THR A 128 0.95 27.30 0.08
N ALA A 129 2.05 26.99 0.78
CA ALA A 129 2.72 27.94 1.66
C ALA A 129 3.22 29.17 0.86
N LEU A 130 3.85 28.92 -0.30
CA LEU A 130 4.28 29.97 -1.22
C LEU A 130 3.10 30.77 -1.78
N ALA A 131 2.04 30.09 -2.26
CA ALA A 131 0.87 30.73 -2.83
C ALA A 131 0.11 31.62 -1.83
N CYS A 132 0.07 31.22 -0.55
CA CYS A 132 -0.58 31.98 0.51
C CYS A 132 0.36 32.98 1.22
N GLY A 133 1.66 33.02 0.87
CA GLY A 133 2.65 33.88 1.52
C GLY A 133 2.87 33.57 3.00
N VAL A 134 2.77 32.29 3.40
CA VAL A 134 2.89 31.85 4.80
C VAL A 134 3.96 30.78 4.98
N SER A 135 4.36 30.52 6.23
CA SER A 135 5.25 29.39 6.54
C SER A 135 4.60 28.03 6.22
N GLN A 136 5.41 27.02 5.91
CA GLN A 136 4.91 25.65 5.70
C GLN A 136 4.14 25.09 6.92
N ARG A 137 4.57 25.44 8.13
CA ARG A 137 3.86 25.06 9.37
C ARG A 137 2.46 25.67 9.41
N THR A 138 2.33 26.93 9.00
CA THR A 138 1.04 27.62 8.91
C THR A 138 0.17 27.01 7.81
N ALA A 139 0.73 26.71 6.64
CA ALA A 139 0.01 26.04 5.56
C ALA A 139 -0.53 24.66 5.99
N ASN A 140 0.26 23.87 6.72
CA ASN A 140 -0.20 22.61 7.30
C ASN A 140 -1.38 22.78 8.26
N ARG A 141 -1.34 23.81 9.13
CA ARG A 141 -2.46 24.12 10.03
C ARG A 141 -3.71 24.55 9.26
N LEU A 142 -3.57 25.34 8.20
CA LEU A 142 -4.69 25.73 7.34
C LEU A 142 -5.32 24.50 6.66
N ARG A 143 -4.49 23.59 6.10
CA ARG A 143 -4.97 22.33 5.52
C ARG A 143 -5.70 21.45 6.53
N GLN A 144 -5.21 21.37 7.77
CA GLN A 144 -5.91 20.64 8.83
C GLN A 144 -7.27 21.26 9.15
N LYS A 145 -7.36 22.60 9.25
CA LYS A 145 -8.63 23.29 9.46
C LYS A 145 -9.61 23.08 8.29
N VAL A 146 -9.12 23.12 7.05
CA VAL A 146 -9.93 22.83 5.85
C VAL A 146 -10.53 21.43 5.96
N ARG A 147 -9.72 20.41 6.31
CA ARG A 147 -10.22 19.04 6.52
C ARG A 147 -11.27 18.95 7.61
N GLN A 148 -11.10 19.66 8.72
CA GLN A 148 -12.08 19.68 9.81
C GLN A 148 -13.42 20.27 9.35
N ILE A 149 -13.40 21.39 8.61
CA ILE A 149 -14.61 22.01 8.07
C ILE A 149 -15.32 21.06 7.10
N VAL A 150 -14.56 20.45 6.18
CA VAL A 150 -15.11 19.48 5.23
C VAL A 150 -15.73 18.29 5.95
N GLN A 151 -15.05 17.74 6.96
CA GLN A 151 -15.57 16.62 7.75
C GLN A 151 -16.89 16.99 8.44
N ILE A 152 -16.94 18.11 9.16
CA ILE A 152 -18.16 18.58 9.84
C ILE A 152 -19.30 18.79 8.83
N TYR A 153 -19.00 19.35 7.67
CA TYR A 153 -20.00 19.54 6.62
C TYR A 153 -20.56 18.19 6.13
N LEU A 154 -19.70 17.23 5.80
CA LEU A 154 -20.12 15.91 5.33
C LEU A 154 -20.90 15.14 6.42
N ASP A 155 -20.44 15.16 7.66
CA ASP A 155 -21.12 14.53 8.80
C ASP A 155 -22.53 15.12 9.02
N SER A 156 -22.73 16.41 8.73
CA SER A 156 -24.06 17.06 8.83
C SER A 156 -25.04 16.68 7.71
N GLN A 157 -24.53 16.08 6.62
CA GLN A 157 -25.34 15.66 5.47
C GLN A 157 -25.75 14.17 5.55
N GLU A 158 -25.13 13.38 6.42
CA GLU A 158 -25.56 11.99 6.66
C GLU A 158 -26.81 11.99 7.57
N PRO A 159 -27.95 11.42 7.13
CA PRO A 159 -29.08 11.22 8.00
C PRO A 159 -28.73 10.17 9.06
N ALA A 160 -29.01 10.48 10.33
CA ALA A 160 -28.86 9.56 11.46
C ALA A 160 -29.74 8.30 11.33
#